data_AF-A0A6S5RW53-F1
#
_entry.id   AF-A0A6S5RW53-F1
#
_cell.length_a   1.000
_cell.length_b   1.000
_cell.length_c   1.000
_cell.angle_alpha   90.00
_cell.angle_beta   90.00
_cell.angle_gamma   90.00
#
_symmetry.space_group_name_H-M   'P 1'
#
loop_
_entity.id
_entity.type
_entity.pdbx_description
1 polymer ?
#
loop_
_entity_poly.entity_id
_entity_poly.type
_entity_poly.pdbx_seq_one_letter_code
_entity_poly.pdbx_strand_id
1 'polypeptide(L)'
;MSKLGCSCGHVIVDQTDSLPYKAELLRADREEVFYDRVEALFASMRIAMAEGRLSELLHEAYGSWLPVKEDVFFIEKLSSLTGEFFTTMYECEACGRLWVQRPNDPHFISYSPDGGKPQRILSSE
;
A
#
# COMPACT_ATOMS: atom_id res chain seq x y z
N MET A 1 -0.60 14.38 0.81
CA MET A 1 -2.02 14.73 0.95
C MET A 1 -2.67 14.81 -0.41
N SER A 2 -3.69 13.99 -0.67
CA SER A 2 -4.48 14.03 -1.90
C SER A 2 -5.95 14.30 -1.57
N LYS A 3 -6.74 14.72 -2.57
CA LYS A 3 -8.18 14.92 -2.45
C LYS A 3 -8.87 14.29 -3.66
N LEU A 4 -9.95 13.57 -3.41
CA LEU A 4 -10.77 12.93 -4.44
C LEU A 4 -12.21 13.45 -4.36
N GLY A 5 -12.71 14.00 -5.47
CA GLY A 5 -14.10 14.44 -5.57
C GLY A 5 -15.03 13.26 -5.81
N CYS A 6 -16.00 13.04 -4.92
CA CYS A 6 -17.06 12.06 -5.13
C CYS A 6 -18.18 12.66 -6.01
N SER A 7 -18.88 11.82 -6.76
CA SER A 7 -19.98 12.23 -7.63
C SER A 7 -21.18 12.81 -6.88
N CYS A 8 -21.29 12.58 -5.57
CA CYS A 8 -22.31 13.20 -4.72
C CYS A 8 -21.95 14.62 -4.25
N GLY A 9 -20.77 15.14 -4.64
CA GLY A 9 -20.26 16.45 -4.24
C GLY A 9 -19.39 16.44 -2.97
N HIS A 10 -19.32 15.31 -2.24
CA HIS A 10 -18.43 15.17 -1.10
C HIS A 10 -16.96 15.05 -1.53
N VAL A 11 -16.04 15.62 -0.76
CA VAL A 11 -14.59 15.54 -1.01
C VAL A 11 -13.97 14.55 -0.01
N ILE A 12 -13.42 13.46 -0.53
CA ILE A 12 -12.65 12.50 0.24
C ILE A 12 -11.23 13.07 0.39
N VAL A 13 -10.73 13.12 1.62
CA VAL A 13 -9.40 13.67 1.94
C VAL A 13 -8.48 12.54 2.36
N ASP A 14 -7.29 12.46 1.78
CA ASP A 14 -6.25 11.55 2.23
C ASP A 14 -5.12 12.34 2.90
N GLN A 15 -5.24 12.49 4.23
CA GLN A 15 -4.33 13.25 5.07
C GLN A 15 -3.47 12.38 6.01
N THR A 16 -3.81 11.11 6.17
CA THR A 16 -3.13 10.16 7.08
C THR A 16 -3.41 8.74 6.63
N ASP A 17 -2.61 7.78 7.09
CA ASP A 17 -2.81 6.36 6.80
C ASP A 17 -3.88 5.71 7.69
N SER A 18 -4.24 6.35 8.80
CA SER A 18 -5.27 5.88 9.73
C SER A 18 -6.65 6.48 9.42
N LEU A 19 -7.17 6.21 8.22
CA LEU A 19 -8.51 6.67 7.80
C LEU A 19 -9.50 5.49 7.80
N PRO A 20 -10.63 5.58 8.52
CA PRO A 20 -11.61 4.48 8.65
C PRO A 20 -12.37 4.17 7.37
N TYR A 21 -12.20 5.02 6.35
CA TYR A 21 -12.80 4.88 5.02
C TYR A 21 -11.76 4.59 3.94
N LYS A 22 -10.50 4.32 4.29
CA LYS A 22 -9.42 3.97 3.36
C LYS A 22 -9.03 2.52 3.58
N ALA A 23 -8.76 1.81 2.50
CA ALA A 23 -8.19 0.47 2.54
C ALA A 23 -7.22 0.27 1.38
N GLU A 24 -6.40 -0.78 1.47
CA GLU A 24 -5.57 -1.25 0.36
C GLU A 24 -6.13 -2.56 -0.19
N LEU A 25 -6.09 -2.72 -1.51
CA LEU A 25 -6.58 -3.88 -2.22
C LEU A 25 -5.43 -4.68 -2.82
N LEU A 26 -5.22 -5.89 -2.29
CA LEU A 26 -4.43 -6.94 -2.92
C LEU A 26 -5.36 -7.87 -3.69
N ARG A 27 -5.09 -8.08 -4.98
CA ARG A 27 -5.87 -9.01 -5.80
C ARG A 27 -5.37 -10.43 -5.60
N ALA A 28 -6.29 -11.39 -5.52
CA ALA A 28 -5.96 -12.80 -5.25
C ALA A 28 -5.00 -13.41 -6.29
N ASP A 29 -5.09 -13.01 -7.56
CA ASP A 29 -4.19 -13.46 -8.64
C ASP A 29 -2.75 -12.93 -8.50
N ARG A 30 -2.53 -11.99 -7.58
CA ARG A 30 -1.24 -11.37 -7.29
C ARG A 30 -0.74 -11.70 -5.88
N GLU A 31 -1.57 -12.32 -5.05
CA GLU A 31 -1.30 -12.55 -3.63
C GLU A 31 -0.11 -13.49 -3.40
N GLU A 32 -0.08 -14.63 -4.08
CA GLU A 32 1.03 -15.59 -3.98
C GLU A 32 2.36 -14.94 -4.34
N VAL A 33 2.39 -14.22 -5.48
CA VAL A 33 3.60 -13.51 -5.95
C VAL A 33 4.03 -12.42 -4.97
N PHE A 34 3.09 -11.73 -4.30
CA PHE A 34 3.43 -10.77 -3.26
C PHE A 34 4.18 -11.46 -2.11
N TYR A 35 3.67 -12.56 -1.59
CA TYR A 35 4.30 -13.29 -0.49
C TYR A 35 5.66 -13.88 -0.88
N ASP A 36 5.80 -14.43 -2.09
CA ASP A 36 7.09 -14.90 -2.62
C ASP A 36 8.14 -13.78 -2.62
N ARG A 37 7.73 -12.55 -2.96
CA ARG A 37 8.64 -11.39 -2.99
C ARG A 37 9.01 -10.90 -1.60
N VAL A 38 8.08 -10.95 -0.65
CA VAL A 38 8.38 -10.68 0.77
C VAL A 38 9.33 -11.74 1.33
N GLU A 39 9.11 -13.02 1.03
CA GLU A 39 10.00 -14.11 1.45
C GLU A 39 11.40 -13.94 0.86
N ALA A 40 11.50 -13.63 -0.44
CA ALA A 40 12.78 -13.38 -1.09
C ALA A 40 13.55 -12.20 -0.46
N LEU A 41 12.85 -11.12 -0.09
CA LEU A 41 13.43 -9.99 0.64
C LEU A 41 14.02 -10.45 1.98
N PHE A 42 13.24 -11.17 2.80
CA PHE A 42 13.73 -11.71 4.08
C PHE A 42 14.91 -12.66 3.90
N ALA A 43 14.83 -13.57 2.93
CA ALA A 43 15.90 -14.53 2.65
C ALA A 43 17.21 -13.84 2.27
N SER A 44 17.15 -12.78 1.45
CA SER A 44 18.32 -12.01 1.04
C SER A 44 19.04 -11.37 2.25
N MET A 45 18.28 -10.77 3.16
CA MET A 45 18.83 -10.17 4.38
C MET A 45 19.44 -11.24 5.29
N ARG A 46 18.72 -12.35 5.50
CA ARG A 46 19.20 -13.45 6.34
C ARG A 46 20.52 -14.03 5.84
N ILE A 47 20.66 -14.21 4.53
CA ILE A 47 21.91 -14.70 3.90
C ILE A 47 23.02 -13.67 4.11
N ALA A 48 22.77 -12.39 3.81
CA ALA A 48 23.76 -11.34 3.97
C ALA A 48 24.23 -11.19 5.44
N MET A 49 23.32 -11.32 6.40
CA MET A 49 23.65 -11.33 7.84
C MET A 49 24.53 -12.52 8.21
N ALA A 50 24.16 -13.73 7.79
CA ALA A 50 24.90 -14.96 8.10
C ALA A 50 26.33 -14.94 7.53
N GLU A 51 26.54 -14.24 6.42
CA GLU A 51 27.83 -14.11 5.75
C GLU A 51 28.60 -12.83 6.13
N GLY A 52 28.03 -11.97 6.98
CA GLY A 52 28.64 -10.69 7.35
C GLY A 52 28.68 -9.65 6.21
N ARG A 53 27.87 -9.83 5.16
CA ARG A 53 27.80 -8.99 3.95
C ARG A 53 26.61 -8.02 3.94
N LEU A 54 25.99 -7.79 5.09
CA LEU A 54 24.81 -6.92 5.18
C LEU A 54 25.11 -5.47 4.79
N SER A 55 26.29 -4.96 5.16
CA SER A 55 26.75 -3.63 4.74
C SER A 55 26.90 -3.51 3.23
N GLU A 56 27.34 -4.57 2.54
CA GLU A 56 27.43 -4.63 1.08
C GLU A 56 26.03 -4.56 0.45
N LEU A 57 25.07 -5.37 0.95
CA LEU A 57 23.69 -5.34 0.48
C LEU A 57 23.04 -3.94 0.63
N LEU A 58 23.25 -3.29 1.77
CA LEU A 58 22.75 -1.94 2.03
C LEU A 58 23.42 -0.92 1.11
N HIS A 59 24.73 -1.08 0.88
CA HIS A 59 25.50 -0.22 -0.01
C HIS A 59 25.04 -0.35 -1.48
N GLU A 60 24.76 -1.56 -1.96
CA GLU A 60 24.21 -1.78 -3.30
C GLU A 60 22.84 -1.11 -3.47
N ALA A 61 22.02 -1.10 -2.42
CA ALA A 61 20.68 -0.53 -2.47
C ALA A 61 20.65 1.01 -2.40
N TYR A 62 21.58 1.65 -1.66
CA TYR A 62 21.52 3.09 -1.34
C TYR A 62 22.79 3.89 -1.68
N GLY A 63 23.86 3.24 -2.10
CA GLY A 63 25.18 3.84 -2.25
C GLY A 63 25.93 4.03 -0.91
N SER A 64 27.12 4.63 -0.98
CA SER A 64 28.05 4.78 0.16
C SER A 64 27.74 5.93 1.12
N TRP A 65 26.75 6.76 0.77
CA TRP A 65 26.64 8.11 1.33
C TRP A 65 25.81 8.16 2.62
N LEU A 66 25.09 7.09 2.97
CA LEU A 66 24.27 7.02 4.18
C LEU A 66 24.44 5.68 4.90
N PRO A 67 24.70 5.68 6.23
CA PRO A 67 24.53 4.49 7.04
C PRO A 67 23.03 4.21 7.16
N VAL A 68 22.51 3.31 6.32
CA VAL A 68 21.14 2.82 6.41
C VAL A 68 21.09 1.71 7.45
N LYS A 69 20.12 1.78 8.37
CA LYS A 69 19.88 0.70 9.32
C LYS A 69 19.10 -0.44 8.67
N GLU A 70 19.29 -1.65 9.17
CA GLU A 70 18.68 -2.87 8.63
C GLU A 70 17.14 -2.81 8.62
N ASP A 71 16.56 -2.28 9.69
CA ASP A 71 15.11 -2.08 9.85
C ASP A 71 14.56 -1.06 8.84
N VAL A 72 15.30 0.04 8.62
CA VAL A 72 14.95 1.05 7.61
C VAL A 72 14.96 0.45 6.20
N PHE A 73 16.01 -0.30 5.86
CA PHE A 73 16.08 -1.00 4.56
C PHE A 73 14.91 -1.96 4.37
N PHE A 74 14.63 -2.78 5.38
CA PHE A 74 13.53 -3.74 5.30
C PHE A 74 12.19 -3.06 5.09
N ILE A 75 11.88 -2.05 5.92
CA ILE A 75 10.61 -1.31 5.84
C ILE A 75 10.48 -0.63 4.48
N GLU A 76 11.52 0.05 3.97
CA GLU A 76 11.43 0.71 2.67
C GLU A 76 11.23 -0.26 1.50
N LYS A 77 11.93 -1.41 1.51
CA LYS A 77 11.73 -2.45 0.49
C LYS A 77 10.35 -3.07 0.58
N LEU A 78 9.84 -3.32 1.80
CA LEU A 78 8.48 -3.79 1.99
C LEU A 78 7.46 -2.75 1.52
N SER A 79 7.62 -1.47 1.86
CA SER A 79 6.76 -0.37 1.37
C SER A 79 6.79 -0.24 -0.15
N SER A 80 7.92 -0.54 -0.79
CA SER A 80 8.01 -0.57 -2.25
C SER A 80 7.18 -1.72 -2.83
N LEU A 81 7.21 -2.90 -2.19
CA LEU A 81 6.37 -4.04 -2.57
C LEU A 81 4.89 -3.75 -2.34
N THR A 82 4.51 -3.12 -1.21
CA THR A 82 3.10 -2.76 -0.99
C THR A 82 2.62 -1.78 -2.06
N GLY A 83 3.43 -0.77 -2.42
CA GLY A 83 3.10 0.16 -3.51
C GLY A 83 3.02 -0.48 -4.91
N GLU A 84 3.73 -1.57 -5.17
CA GLU A 84 3.68 -2.32 -6.44
C GLU A 84 2.43 -3.21 -6.53
N PHE A 85 2.01 -3.83 -5.42
CA PHE A 85 0.99 -4.88 -5.42
C PHE A 85 -0.40 -4.39 -5.02
N PHE A 86 -0.48 -3.36 -4.19
CA PHE A 86 -1.73 -2.88 -3.64
C PHE A 86 -2.23 -1.65 -4.40
N THR A 87 -3.54 -1.54 -4.49
CA THR A 87 -4.21 -0.33 -4.98
C THR A 87 -5.06 0.28 -3.90
N THR A 88 -5.14 1.61 -3.81
CA THR A 88 -5.93 2.26 -2.77
C THR A 88 -7.43 2.20 -3.05
N MET A 89 -8.22 2.03 -2.00
CA MET A 89 -9.67 2.13 -2.00
C MET A 89 -10.12 3.20 -1.00
N TYR A 90 -11.21 3.89 -1.33
CA TYR A 90 -11.91 4.78 -0.41
C TYR A 90 -13.41 4.54 -0.42
N GLU A 91 -14.06 4.60 0.73
CA GLU A 91 -15.52 4.70 0.83
C GLU A 91 -15.92 6.16 1.04
N CYS A 92 -16.85 6.67 0.24
CA CYS A 92 -17.37 8.02 0.46
C CYS A 92 -18.21 8.06 1.74
N GLU A 93 -17.79 8.86 2.72
CA GLU A 93 -18.48 9.00 4.01
C GLU A 93 -19.89 9.60 3.92
N ALA A 94 -20.24 10.23 2.79
CA ALA A 94 -21.55 10.83 2.59
C ALA A 94 -22.57 9.90 1.89
N CYS A 95 -22.14 9.13 0.88
CA CYS A 95 -23.06 8.32 0.05
C CYS A 95 -22.69 6.83 -0.02
N GLY A 96 -21.56 6.42 0.56
CA GLY A 96 -21.08 5.04 0.57
C GLY A 96 -20.49 4.54 -0.73
N ARG A 97 -20.38 5.39 -1.76
CA ARG A 97 -19.72 5.01 -3.02
C ARG A 97 -18.28 4.60 -2.75
N LEU A 98 -17.92 3.38 -3.17
CA LEU A 98 -16.55 2.89 -3.16
C LEU A 98 -15.81 3.42 -4.38
N TRP A 99 -14.66 4.01 -4.15
CA TRP A 99 -13.69 4.41 -5.15
C TRP A 99 -12.51 3.46 -5.08
N VAL A 100 -12.21 2.80 -6.20
CA VAL A 100 -11.14 1.81 -6.31
C VAL A 100 -10.13 2.32 -7.33
N GLN A 101 -8.89 2.46 -6.91
CA GLN A 101 -7.80 2.84 -7.81
C GLN A 101 -7.58 1.73 -8.85
N ARG A 102 -7.38 2.13 -10.10
CA ARG A 102 -7.02 1.19 -11.18
C ARG A 102 -5.59 0.65 -10.98
N PRO A 103 -5.32 -0.61 -11.39
CA PRO A 103 -3.95 -1.13 -11.36
C PRO A 103 -3.02 -0.26 -12.21
N ASN A 104 -1.87 0.12 -11.67
CA ASN A 104 -0.83 0.91 -12.36
C ASN A 104 -1.33 2.25 -12.95
N ASP A 105 -2.40 2.80 -12.39
CA ASP A 105 -3.06 4.00 -12.92
C ASP A 105 -3.54 4.87 -11.74
N PRO A 106 -3.24 6.19 -11.71
CA PRO A 106 -3.69 7.08 -10.65
C PRO A 106 -5.22 7.32 -10.63
N HIS A 107 -5.95 6.89 -11.67
CA HIS A 107 -7.39 7.09 -11.76
C HIS A 107 -8.19 6.07 -10.94
N PHE A 108 -9.35 6.52 -10.44
CA PHE A 108 -10.28 5.70 -9.68
C PHE A 108 -11.53 5.39 -10.50
N ILE A 109 -12.06 4.18 -10.33
CA ILE A 109 -13.41 3.78 -10.74
C ILE A 109 -14.30 3.68 -9.51
N SER A 110 -15.62 3.71 -9.69
CA SER A 110 -16.52 3.72 -8.54
C SER A 110 -17.71 2.77 -8.65
N TYR A 111 -18.13 2.26 -7.49
CA TYR A 111 -19.28 1.38 -7.31
C TYR A 111 -20.18 1.94 -6.22
N SER A 112 -21.49 1.89 -6.42
CA SER A 112 -22.48 2.38 -5.46
C SER A 112 -23.03 1.25 -4.61
N PRO A 113 -23.27 1.48 -3.31
CA PRO A 113 -24.01 0.53 -2.50
C PRO A 113 -25.50 0.57 -2.87
N ASP A 114 -26.18 -0.57 -2.82
CA ASP A 114 -27.61 -0.68 -3.17
C ASP A 114 -28.49 0.27 -2.34
N GLY A 115 -28.13 0.49 -1.07
CA GLY A 115 -28.86 1.36 -0.15
C GLY A 115 -28.57 2.86 -0.29
N GLY A 116 -27.67 3.27 -1.19
CA GLY A 116 -27.33 4.69 -1.41
C GLY A 116 -26.76 5.41 -0.19
N LYS A 117 -26.25 4.68 0.80
CA LYS A 117 -25.71 5.19 2.06
C LYS A 117 -24.40 4.47 2.42
N PRO A 118 -23.50 5.09 3.19
CA PRO A 118 -22.30 4.43 3.71
C PRO A 118 -22.64 3.13 4.43
N GLN A 119 -21.90 2.07 4.10
CA GLN A 119 -21.97 0.77 4.75
C GLN A 119 -20.78 0.54 5.69
N ARG A 120 -19.74 1.39 5.63
CA ARG A 120 -18.53 1.32 6.47
C ARG A 120 -17.79 0.00 6.30
N ILE A 121 -17.75 -0.54 5.10
CA ILE A 121 -17.15 -1.86 4.84
C ILE A 121 -15.61 -1.82 4.89
N LEU A 122 -15.02 -0.63 4.83
CA LEU A 122 -13.57 -0.42 4.96
C LEU A 122 -13.16 -0.10 6.41
N SER A 123 -14.13 0.11 7.31
CA SER A 123 -13.88 0.35 8.73
C SER A 123 -13.51 -0.95 9.42
N SER A 124 -12.49 -0.93 10.28
CA SER A 124 -12.15 -2.04 11.17
C SER A 124 -12.96 -2.07 12.47
N GLU A 125 -13.79 -1.04 12.71
CA GLU A 125 -14.69 -0.88 13.87
C GLU A 125 -16.16 -0.75 13.45
#